data_AF-A0A060CKK4-F1
#
_entry.id   AF-A0A060CKK4-F1
#
_cell.length_a   1.000
_cell.length_b   1.000
_cell.length_c   1.000
_cell.angle_alpha   90.00
_cell.angle_beta   90.00
_cell.angle_gamma   90.00
#
_symmetry.space_group_name_H-M   'P 1'
#
loop_
_entity.id
_entity.type
_entity.pdbx_description
1 polymer ?
#
loop_
_entity_poly.entity_id
_entity_poly.type
_entity_poly.pdbx_seq_one_letter_code
_entity_poly.pdbx_strand_id
1 'polypeptide(L)' 'VVLTADKGLAEQLDQADVAMAPKSVLFQTPHVFAPSVFKVPDIPELEFFNGHGGFAHNGQEYVVVLPPGHTTPAHGLT' A
#
# COMPACT_ATOMS: atom_id res chain seq x y z
N VAL A 1 4.42 7.03 -8.90
CA VAL A 1 4.03 8.16 -9.77
C VAL A 1 3.59 9.29 -8.87
N VAL A 2 4.12 10.49 -9.05
CA VAL A 2 3.65 11.70 -8.34
C VAL A 2 2.86 12.52 -9.34
N LEU A 3 1.61 12.82 -9.02
CA LEU A 3 0.72 13.61 -9.87
C LEU A 3 0.72 15.06 -9.38
N THR A 4 0.93 15.98 -10.30
CA THR A 4 0.86 17.43 -10.10
C THR A 4 -0.40 17.99 -10.74
N ALA A 5 -1.08 18.93 -10.11
CA ALA A 5 -2.31 19.51 -10.65
C ALA A 5 -2.11 20.29 -11.97
N ASP A 6 -0.88 20.74 -12.25
CA ASP A 6 -0.55 21.61 -13.39
C ASP A 6 -0.41 20.89 -14.74
N LYS A 7 -0.62 19.56 -14.80
CA LYS A 7 -0.48 18.74 -16.02
C LYS A 7 -1.66 17.78 -16.18
N GLY A 8 -2.00 17.41 -17.42
CA GLY A 8 -3.05 16.43 -17.67
C GLY A 8 -2.66 15.02 -17.23
N LEU A 9 -3.62 14.25 -16.70
CA LEU A 9 -3.40 12.89 -16.19
C LEU A 9 -2.76 11.97 -17.26
N ALA A 10 -3.24 12.04 -18.50
CA ALA A 10 -2.71 11.22 -19.60
C ALA A 10 -1.23 11.52 -19.87
N GLU A 11 -0.84 12.80 -19.88
CA GLU A 11 0.56 13.21 -20.06
C GLU A 11 1.43 12.73 -18.89
N GLN A 12 0.90 12.75 -17.66
CA GLN A 12 1.64 12.29 -16.49
C GLN A 12 1.85 10.77 -16.48
N LEU A 13 0.86 10.00 -16.97
CA LEU A 13 0.98 8.55 -17.09
C LEU A 13 2.01 8.15 -18.17
N ASP A 14 1.99 8.83 -19.32
CA ASP A 14 2.98 8.63 -20.39
C ASP A 14 4.41 8.85 -19.86
N GLN A 15 4.64 9.92 -19.10
CA GLN A 15 5.95 10.19 -18.48
C GLN A 15 6.34 9.18 -17.39
N ALA A 16 5.36 8.66 -16.65
CA ALA A 16 5.60 7.64 -15.64
C ALA A 16 6.03 6.30 -16.26
N ASP A 17 5.43 5.93 -17.38
CA ASP A 17 5.78 4.72 -18.15
C ASP A 17 7.23 4.81 -18.66
N VAL A 18 7.63 5.98 -19.18
CA VAL A 18 9.01 6.24 -19.62
C VAL A 18 10.02 6.22 -18.46
N ALA A 19 9.60 6.62 -17.26
CA ALA A 19 10.45 6.64 -16.06
C ALA A 19 10.58 5.29 -15.34
N MET A 20 9.91 4.23 -15.80
CA MET A 20 10.00 2.87 -15.26
C MET A 20 11.32 2.17 -15.62
N ALA A 21 12.46 2.74 -15.22
CA ALA A 21 13.57 1.91 -14.79
C ALA A 21 13.24 1.41 -13.37
N PRO A 22 13.30 0.09 -13.09
CA PRO A 22 12.98 -0.40 -11.76
C PRO A 22 14.01 0.16 -10.78
N LYS A 23 13.59 1.11 -9.94
CA LYS A 23 14.31 1.38 -8.70
C LYS A 23 14.10 0.14 -7.84
N SER A 24 15.12 -0.71 -7.79
CA SER A 24 15.17 -1.86 -6.91
C SER A 24 15.01 -1.36 -5.47
N VAL A 25 13.78 -1.37 -4.97
CA VAL A 25 13.52 -1.26 -3.55
C VAL A 25 14.12 -2.53 -2.95
N LEU A 26 15.10 -2.38 -2.06
CA LEU A 26 15.63 -3.52 -1.32
C LEU A 26 14.48 -4.10 -0.51
N PHE A 27 13.92 -5.22 -0.97
CA PHE A 27 13.01 -6.02 -0.17
C PHE A 27 13.82 -6.58 0.98
N GLN A 28 13.64 -6.02 2.18
CA GLN A 28 14.19 -6.62 3.39
C GLN A 28 13.55 -8.01 3.53
N THR A 29 14.38 -9.01 3.82
CA THR A 29 13.89 -10.35 4.16
C THR A 29 12.91 -10.23 5.32
N PRO A 30 11.70 -10.81 5.22
CA PRO A 30 10.72 -10.73 6.29
C PRO A 30 11.33 -11.25 7.59
N HIS A 31 11.32 -10.45 8.65
CA HIS A 31 11.57 -10.97 9.98
C HIS A 31 10.42 -11.91 10.33
N VAL A 32 10.72 -13.20 10.47
CA VAL A 32 9.76 -14.19 10.97
C VAL A 32 9.55 -13.88 12.45
N PHE A 33 8.49 -13.15 12.77
CA PHE A 33 8.03 -13.01 14.14
C PHE A 33 7.50 -14.37 14.62
N ALA A 34 7.85 -14.75 15.85
CA ALA A 34 7.24 -15.91 16.50
C ALA A 34 5.70 -15.73 16.52
N PRO A 35 4.90 -16.80 16.40
CA PRO A 35 3.45 -16.69 16.39
C PRO A 35 2.97 -16.13 17.74
N SER A 36 2.73 -14.82 17.78
CA SER A 36 1.95 -14.19 18.83
C SER A 36 0.47 -14.37 18.49
N VAL A 37 -0.37 -14.63 19.47
CA VAL A 37 -1.83 -14.67 19.30
C VAL A 37 -2.31 -13.24 19.06
N PHE A 38 -2.10 -12.73 17.85
CA PHE A 38 -2.61 -11.44 17.43
C PHE A 38 -4.10 -11.60 17.18
N LYS A 39 -4.94 -10.95 17.99
CA LYS A 39 -6.35 -10.82 17.66
C LYS A 39 -6.44 -9.98 16.39
N VAL A 40 -6.88 -10.59 15.29
CA VAL A 40 -7.17 -9.85 14.06
C VAL A 40 -8.29 -8.86 14.39
N PRO A 41 -8.08 -7.54 14.20
CA PRO A 41 -9.14 -6.57 14.39
C PRO A 41 -10.25 -6.81 13.36
N ASP A 42 -11.50 -6.54 13.74
CA ASP A 42 -12.60 -6.51 12.76
C ASP A 42 -12.27 -5.52 11.65
N ILE A 43 -12.42 -5.97 10.41
CA ILE A 43 -12.20 -5.11 9.23
C ILE A 43 -13.44 -4.22 9.11
N PRO A 44 -13.30 -2.88 9.11
CA PRO A 44 -14.43 -1.98 8.95
C PRO A 44 -15.07 -2.12 7.56
N GLU A 45 -16.29 -1.62 7.40
CA GLU A 45 -16.90 -1.50 6.06
C GLU A 45 -16.07 -0.56 5.19
N LEU A 46 -15.78 -1.00 3.96
CA LEU A 46 -14.90 -0.28 3.03
C LEU A 46 -15.70 0.40 1.92
N GLU A 47 -15.49 1.69 1.80
CA GLU A 47 -15.88 2.53 0.68
C GLU A 47 -14.85 2.35 -0.45
N PHE A 48 -15.32 2.12 -1.67
CA PHE A 48 -14.46 2.00 -2.87
C PHE A 48 -13.39 0.91 -2.77
N PHE A 49 -13.79 -0.33 -2.43
CA PHE A 49 -12.86 -1.46 -2.38
C PHE A 49 -12.21 -1.74 -3.75
N ASN A 50 -10.87 -1.81 -3.76
CA ASN A 50 -10.07 -1.97 -4.98
C ASN A 50 -9.49 -3.38 -5.19
N GLY A 51 -9.90 -4.36 -4.38
CA GLY A 51 -9.36 -5.72 -4.42
C GLY A 51 -8.28 -6.00 -3.37
N HIS A 52 -7.61 -4.97 -2.83
CA HIS A 52 -6.61 -5.09 -1.76
C HIS A 52 -6.99 -4.31 -0.49
N GLY A 53 -7.88 -3.34 -0.62
CA GLY A 53 -8.25 -2.43 0.45
C GLY A 53 -9.22 -1.37 -0.04
N GLY A 54 -9.52 -0.41 0.81
CA GLY A 54 -10.45 0.67 0.50
C GLY A 54 -10.42 1.75 1.56
N PHE A 55 -11.14 2.83 1.30
CA PHE A 55 -11.33 3.87 2.29
C PHE A 55 -12.38 3.44 3.32
N ALA A 56 -12.31 4.00 4.52
CA ALA A 56 -13.31 3.85 5.56
C ALA A 56 -13.51 5.19 6.27
N HIS A 57 -14.55 5.27 7.10
CA HIS A 57 -14.89 6.47 7.87
C HIS A 57 -15.11 7.72 7.00
N ASN A 58 -15.83 7.57 5.90
CA ASN A 58 -16.10 8.64 4.93
C ASN A 58 -14.81 9.19 4.31
N GLY A 59 -13.90 8.30 3.91
CA GLY A 59 -12.63 8.68 3.27
C GLY A 59 -11.50 9.10 4.21
N GLN A 60 -11.67 9.01 5.53
CA GLN A 60 -10.66 9.45 6.50
C GLN A 60 -9.54 8.43 6.71
N GLU A 61 -9.85 7.14 6.55
CA GLU A 61 -8.91 6.06 6.79
C GLU A 61 -8.75 5.23 5.52
N TYR A 62 -7.53 4.81 5.18
CA TYR A 62 -7.30 3.84 4.13
C TYR A 62 -6.86 2.52 4.75
N VAL A 63 -7.65 1.47 4.53
CA VAL A 63 -7.44 0.16 5.13
C VAL A 63 -6.90 -0.80 4.07
N VAL A 64 -5.75 -1.42 4.36
CA VAL A 64 -5.15 -2.48 3.54
C VAL A 64 -5.45 -3.83 4.18
N VAL A 65 -6.01 -4.76 3.41
CA VAL A 65 -6.29 -6.13 3.86
C VAL A 65 -5.20 -7.06 3.32
N LEU A 66 -4.38 -7.59 4.23
CA LEU A 66 -3.29 -8.51 3.88
C LEU A 66 -3.76 -9.97 3.99
N PRO A 67 -3.43 -10.84 3.02
CA PRO A 67 -3.65 -12.27 3.17
C PRO A 67 -2.83 -12.84 4.35
N PRO A 68 -3.25 -13.97 4.95
CA PRO A 68 -2.49 -14.64 5.99
C PRO A 68 -1.03 -14.89 5.57
N GLY A 69 -0.08 -14.57 6.45
CA GLY A 69 1.35 -14.73 6.19
C GLY A 69 2.01 -13.57 5.43
N HIS A 70 1.24 -12.57 4.97
CA HIS A 70 1.80 -11.34 4.42
C HIS A 70 1.98 -10.27 5.51
N THR A 71 3.05 -9.49 5.39
CA THR A 71 3.34 -8.37 6.29
C THR A 71 3.68 -7.14 5.46
N THR A 72 3.32 -5.94 5.96
CA THR A 72 3.89 -4.70 5.44
C THR A 72 5.33 -4.59 5.93
N PRO A 73 6.28 -4.15 5.08
CA PRO A 73 7.62 -3.83 5.55
C PRO A 73 7.53 -2.86 6.74
N ALA A 74 8.15 -3.23 7.85
CA ALA A 74 8.29 -2.30 8.97
C ALA A 74 9.18 -1.15 8.50
N HIS A 75 8.78 0.09 8.77
CA HIS A 75 9.68 1.23 8.56
C HIS A 75 10.79 1.10 9.59
N GLY A 76 12.03 0.83 9.14
CA GLY A 76 13.18 0.70 10.03
C GLY A 76 13.41 2.01 10.79
N LEU A 77 13.42 1.95 12.12
CA LEU A 77 13.99 3.01 12.94
C LEU A 77 15.52 2.84 12.91
N THR A 78 16.21 3.59 12.05
CA THR A 78 17.68 3.69 12.03
C THR A 78 18.07 5.08 11.57
#